data_AF-A0A1H4HSU6-F1
#
_entry.id   AF-A0A1H4HSU6-F1
#
_cell.length_a   1.000
_cell.length_b   1.000
_cell.length_c   1.000
_cell.angle_alpha   90.00
_cell.angle_beta   90.00
_cell.angle_gamma   90.00
#
_symmetry.space_group_name_H-M   'P 1'
#
loop_
_entity.id
_entity.type
_entity.pdbx_description
1 polymer ?
#
loop_
_entity_poly.entity_id
_entity_poly.type
_entity_poly.pdbx_seq_one_letter_code
_entity_poly.pdbx_strand_id
1 'polypeptide(L)'
;MNQKHLSTCLRSALAERRPAAVRELLDHHGLVPFASALAAWSPRVVADALSLLPPVRRSAVLRHLPSALREDRLCVQPGTGVRA
;
A
#
# COMPACT_ATOMS: atom_id res chain seq x y z
N MET A 1 3.36 4.20 -20.16
CA MET A 1 2.54 5.13 -19.33
C MET A 1 3.02 5.04 -17.90
N ASN A 2 3.38 6.18 -17.30
CA ASN A 2 4.37 6.28 -16.23
C ASN A 2 3.78 5.99 -14.83
N GLN A 3 4.40 5.07 -14.08
CA GLN A 3 4.16 4.82 -12.64
C GLN A 3 3.98 6.10 -11.82
N LYS A 4 4.69 7.18 -12.18
CA LYS A 4 4.61 8.51 -11.56
C LYS A 4 3.20 9.12 -11.55
N HIS A 5 2.41 8.89 -12.61
CA HIS A 5 1.04 9.42 -12.69
C HIS A 5 0.12 8.69 -11.72
N LEU A 6 0.20 7.36 -11.68
CA LEU A 6 -0.50 6.53 -10.71
C LEU A 6 -0.16 6.92 -9.27
N SER A 7 1.14 7.11 -8.94
CA SER A 7 1.57 7.57 -7.61
C SER A 7 0.94 8.92 -7.23
N THR A 8 0.87 9.86 -8.17
CA THR A 8 0.30 11.19 -7.91
C THR A 8 -1.21 11.13 -7.67
N CYS A 9 -1.94 10.37 -8.48
CA CYS A 9 -3.36 10.14 -8.30
C CYS A 9 -3.66 9.40 -7.00
N LEU A 10 -2.88 8.36 -6.66
CA LEU A 10 -3.00 7.67 -5.37
C LEU A 10 -2.81 8.62 -4.21
N ARG A 11 -1.79 9.50 -4.27
CA ARG A 11 -1.46 10.39 -3.16
C ARG A 11 -2.61 11.38 -2.91
N SER A 12 -3.17 11.91 -3.99
CA SER A 12 -4.34 12.79 -3.91
C SER A 12 -5.55 12.05 -3.35
N ALA A 13 -5.84 10.84 -3.84
CA ALA A 13 -6.94 10.02 -3.34
C ALA A 13 -6.79 9.63 -1.85
N LEU A 14 -5.56 9.40 -1.38
CA LEU A 14 -5.26 9.17 0.04
C LEU A 14 -5.41 10.45 0.87
N ALA A 15 -4.89 11.58 0.38
CA ALA A 15 -5.00 12.87 1.06
C ALA A 15 -6.47 13.30 1.22
N GLU A 16 -7.29 13.07 0.20
CA GLU A 16 -8.73 13.29 0.23
C GLU A 16 -9.52 12.17 0.91
N ARG A 17 -8.84 11.10 1.37
CA ARG A 17 -9.45 9.88 1.94
C ARG A 17 -10.61 9.34 1.12
N ARG A 18 -10.45 9.27 -0.20
CA ARG A 18 -11.47 8.79 -1.15
C ARG A 18 -11.25 7.31 -1.50
N PRO A 19 -11.85 6.36 -0.75
CA PRO A 19 -11.69 4.93 -1.05
C PRO A 19 -12.24 4.54 -2.42
N ALA A 20 -13.25 5.25 -2.93
CA ALA A 20 -13.80 5.03 -4.26
C ALA A 20 -12.77 5.30 -5.37
N ALA A 21 -12.04 6.42 -5.29
CA ALA A 21 -11.01 6.77 -6.26
C ALA A 21 -9.80 5.81 -6.20
N VAL A 22 -9.40 5.40 -5.00
CA VAL A 22 -8.36 4.36 -4.82
C VAL A 22 -8.80 3.04 -5.47
N ARG A 23 -10.08 2.69 -5.33
CA ARG A 23 -10.64 1.47 -5.92
C ARG A 23 -10.68 1.52 -7.44
N GLU A 24 -11.10 2.64 -8.02
CA GLU A 24 -11.09 2.87 -9.46
C GLU A 24 -9.67 2.81 -10.02
N LEU A 25 -8.69 3.44 -9.37
CA LEU A 25 -7.28 3.37 -9.77
C LEU A 25 -6.76 1.94 -9.75
N LEU A 26 -7.14 1.15 -8.74
CA LEU A 26 -6.76 -0.25 -8.63
C LEU A 26 -7.45 -1.14 -9.67
N ASP A 27 -8.70 -0.85 -10.02
CA ASP A 27 -9.45 -1.54 -11.07
C ASP A 27 -8.87 -1.25 -12.46
N HIS A 28 -8.58 0.03 -12.72
CA HIS A 28 -8.09 0.52 -14.00
C HIS A 28 -6.64 0.14 -14.28
N HIS A 29 -5.75 0.22 -13.29
CA HIS A 29 -4.34 -0.11 -13.47
C HIS A 29 -3.98 -1.55 -13.09
N GLY A 30 -4.80 -2.21 -12.26
CA GLY A 30 -4.56 -3.55 -11.76
C GLY A 30 -3.69 -3.60 -10.49
N LEU A 31 -3.71 -4.76 -9.84
CA LEU A 31 -3.10 -5.00 -8.52
C LEU A 31 -1.57 -4.89 -8.51
N VAL A 32 -0.90 -5.36 -9.57
CA VAL A 32 0.57 -5.43 -9.66
C VAL A 32 1.23 -4.05 -9.71
N PRO A 33 0.90 -3.15 -10.67
CA PRO A 33 1.49 -1.81 -10.70
C PRO A 33 1.10 -0.97 -9.48
N PHE A 34 -0.11 -1.18 -8.94
CA PHE A 34 -0.56 -0.56 -7.69
C PHE A 34 0.31 -0.98 -6.50
N ALA A 35 0.54 -2.28 -6.32
CA ALA A 35 1.41 -2.79 -5.26
C ALA A 35 2.86 -2.33 -5.43
N SER A 36 3.37 -2.28 -6.66
CA SER A 36 4.71 -1.78 -6.96
C SER A 36 4.87 -0.28 -6.67
N ALA A 37 3.85 0.53 -6.99
CA ALA A 37 3.86 1.95 -6.68
C ALA A 37 3.76 2.22 -5.17
N LEU A 38 2.95 1.42 -4.45
CA LEU A 38 2.93 1.45 -2.98
C LEU A 38 4.26 1.01 -2.38
N ALA A 39 4.94 0.04 -2.99
CA ALA A 39 6.22 -0.44 -2.49
C ALA A 39 7.34 0.61 -2.56
N ALA A 40 7.19 1.62 -3.41
CA ALA A 40 8.09 2.78 -3.46
C ALA A 40 7.82 3.80 -2.33
N TRP A 41 6.77 3.62 -1.53
CA TRP A 41 6.36 4.56 -0.49
C TRP A 41 6.65 4.03 0.91
N SER A 42 6.66 4.93 1.90
CA SER A 42 6.90 4.55 3.29
C SER A 42 5.84 3.57 3.80
N PRO A 43 6.20 2.61 4.66
CA PRO A 43 5.29 1.58 5.16
C PRO A 43 4.07 2.16 5.88
N ARG A 44 4.19 3.34 6.50
CA ARG A 44 3.04 4.06 7.10
C ARG A 44 1.99 4.46 6.06
N VAL A 45 2.41 4.95 4.90
CA VAL A 45 1.49 5.35 3.82
C VAL A 45 0.85 4.12 3.19
N VAL A 46 1.63 3.03 3.04
CA VAL A 46 1.09 1.73 2.61
C VAL A 46 0.04 1.24 3.60
N ALA A 47 0.30 1.36 4.90
CA ALA A 47 -0.62 0.94 5.94
C ALA A 47 -1.94 1.75 5.91
N ASP A 48 -1.85 3.06 5.71
CA ASP A 48 -3.00 3.98 5.58
C ASP A 48 -3.83 3.65 4.33
N ALA A 49 -3.17 3.49 3.17
CA ALA A 49 -3.83 3.08 1.93
C ALA A 49 -4.57 1.75 2.07
N LEU A 50 -3.93 0.75 2.70
CA LEU A 50 -4.55 -0.55 3.01
C LEU A 50 -5.68 -0.46 4.04
N SER A 51 -5.76 0.61 4.83
CA SER A 51 -6.84 0.84 5.78
C SER A 51 -8.08 1.45 5.13
N LEU A 52 -7.90 2.16 4.01
CA LEU A 52 -8.99 2.70 3.18
C LEU A 52 -9.59 1.65 2.24
N LEU A 53 -8.89 0.53 2.01
CA LEU A 53 -9.34 -0.57 1.18
C LEU A 53 -10.19 -1.57 1.99
N PRO A 54 -11.27 -2.12 1.40
CA PRO A 54 -12.02 -3.21 2.03
C PRO A 54 -11.13 -4.47 2.16
N PRO A 55 -11.39 -5.31 3.19
CA PRO A 55 -10.53 -6.44 3.55
C PRO A 55 -10.27 -7.40 2.39
N VAL A 56 -11.26 -7.63 1.51
CA VAL A 56 -11.12 -8.49 0.33
C VAL A 56 -10.05 -7.98 -0.65
N ARG A 57 -10.02 -6.68 -0.94
CA ARG A 57 -9.04 -6.07 -1.86
C ARG A 57 -7.68 -5.90 -1.18
N ARG A 58 -7.68 -5.61 0.12
CA ARG A 58 -6.46 -5.54 0.95
C ARG A 58 -5.65 -6.84 0.88
N SER A 59 -6.29 -8.00 1.04
CA SER A 59 -5.63 -9.31 0.95
C SER A 59 -5.05 -9.58 -0.43
N ALA A 60 -5.73 -9.13 -1.50
CA ALA A 60 -5.22 -9.25 -2.86
C ALA A 60 -3.96 -8.39 -3.07
N VAL A 61 -3.99 -7.12 -2.66
CA VAL A 61 -2.84 -6.22 -2.76
C VAL A 61 -1.66 -6.73 -1.91
N LEU A 62 -1.92 -7.22 -0.70
CA LEU A 62 -0.90 -7.83 0.16
C LEU A 62 -0.20 -9.03 -0.49
N ARG A 63 -0.95 -9.88 -1.21
CA ARG A 63 -0.36 -11.00 -1.97
C ARG A 63 0.54 -10.58 -3.12
N HIS A 64 0.37 -9.36 -3.63
CA HIS A 64 1.21 -8.79 -4.69
C HIS A 64 2.32 -7.86 -4.18
N LEU A 65 2.27 -7.44 -2.91
CA LEU A 65 3.35 -6.68 -2.28
C LEU A 65 4.58 -7.57 -2.08
N PRO A 66 5.81 -7.05 -2.32
CA PRO A 66 7.05 -7.77 -2.05
C PRO A 66 7.17 -8.07 -0.55
N SER A 67 7.75 -9.23 -0.24
CA SER A 67 7.81 -9.81 1.11
C SER A 67 8.33 -8.83 2.16
N ALA A 68 9.30 -7.98 1.83
CA ALA A 68 9.88 -6.98 2.74
C ALA A 68 8.83 -6.04 3.41
N LEU A 69 7.75 -5.68 2.71
CA LEU A 69 6.68 -4.84 3.27
C LEU A 69 5.65 -5.63 4.09
N ARG A 70 5.57 -6.95 3.89
CA ARG A 70 4.75 -7.84 4.73
C ARG A 70 5.42 -8.01 6.09
N GLU A 71 6.73 -8.20 6.09
CA GLU A 71 7.55 -8.34 7.29
C GLU A 71 7.58 -7.04 8.10
N ASP A 72 7.62 -5.86 7.47
CA ASP A 72 7.60 -4.57 8.18
C ASP A 72 6.29 -4.33 8.96
N ARG A 73 5.14 -4.79 8.44
CA ARG A 73 3.87 -4.78 9.18
C ARG A 73 3.84 -5.79 10.34
N LEU A 74 4.64 -6.85 10.29
CA LEU A 74 4.88 -7.74 11.43
C LEU A 74 5.92 -7.15 12.40
N CYS A 75 6.81 -6.29 11.90
CA CYS A 75 7.88 -5.66 12.68
C CYS A 75 7.44 -4.38 13.42
N VAL A 76 6.17 -3.97 13.33
CA VAL A 76 5.60 -2.95 14.24
C VAL A 76 5.23 -3.54 15.62
N GLN A 77 6.23 -4.23 16.19
CA GLN A 77 6.67 -4.48 17.59
C GLN A 77 5.79 -5.28 18.58
N PRO A 78 6.44 -6.14 19.41
CA PRO A 78 6.95 -5.65 20.70
C PRO A 78 8.45 -5.94 20.89
N GLY A 79 9.08 -5.15 21.77
CA GLY A 79 10.52 -4.92 21.85
C GLY A 79 11.43 -6.14 21.89
N THR A 80 12.63 -5.99 21.33
CA THR A 80 13.85 -6.60 21.86
C THR A 80 14.99 -5.66 21.55
N GLY A 81 15.23 -4.71 22.45
CA GLY A 81 16.59 -4.30 22.71
C GLY A 81 17.26 -5.46 23.43
N VAL A 82 18.12 -6.20 22.74
CA VAL A 82 19.40 -6.69 23.26
C VAL A 82 20.18 -7.31 22.11
N ARG A 83 21.35 -6.75 21.80
CA ARG A 83 22.46 -7.54 21.29
C ARG A 83 23.56 -7.35 22.32
N ALA A 84 23.74 -8.39 23.13
CA ALA A 84 24.98 -8.66 23.84
C ALA A 84 26.07 -9.04 22.83
#